data_AF-A0A5S9QTU5-F1
#
_entry.id   AF-A0A5S9QTU5-F1
#
_cell.length_a   1.000
_cell.length_b   1.000
_cell.length_c   1.000
_cell.angle_alpha   90.00
_cell.angle_beta   90.00
_cell.angle_gamma   90.00
#
_symmetry.space_group_name_H-M   'P 1'
#
loop_
_entity.id
_entity.type
_entity.pdbx_description
1 polymer ?
#
loop_
_entity_poly.entity_id
_entity_poly.type
_entity_poly.pdbx_seq_one_letter_code
_entity_poly.pdbx_strand_id
1 'polypeptide(L)'
;MLETRRDALPTVDYDAESYAVCAIVESAAFLEARVNEVWFAATEPIPGSARQRLAGLNVAQVDAIREFAERPGSDRLPVIDKLDQTLVCATGRGIDRGTRPAQDVCGLVKLRDAFVHFKPKLQWDNDAHTLQKRLIQLMPANPLMQGAKPWFPHHVLCAGVAQWACDKSAEFIHQWEQALGLTNTYSIEYALIITEG
;
A
#
# COMPACT_ATOMS: atom_id res chain seq x y z
N MET A 1 31.79 -2.56 30.09
CA MET A 1 32.61 -1.76 29.15
C MET A 1 32.55 -2.48 27.82
N LEU A 2 31.60 -2.09 26.95
CA LEU A 2 31.41 -2.71 25.64
C LEU A 2 32.23 -1.90 24.64
N GLU A 3 33.25 -2.53 24.07
CA GLU A 3 34.03 -1.96 22.97
C GLU A 3 33.14 -1.84 21.74
N THR A 4 32.73 -0.61 21.44
CA THR A 4 32.15 -0.24 20.16
C THR A 4 33.16 -0.52 19.05
N ARG A 5 32.97 -1.62 18.30
CA ARG A 5 33.61 -1.84 17.00
C ARG A 5 33.15 -0.72 16.06
N ARG A 6 33.94 0.34 15.94
CA ARG A 6 33.64 1.50 15.10
C ARG A 6 33.78 1.25 13.60
N ASP A 7 34.29 0.09 13.19
CA ASP A 7 34.62 -0.21 11.78
C ASP A 7 33.99 -1.50 11.23
N ALA A 8 33.04 -2.11 11.93
CA ALA A 8 32.28 -3.23 11.35
C ALA A 8 31.12 -2.68 10.53
N LEU A 9 31.09 -2.97 9.22
CA LEU A 9 29.87 -2.79 8.43
C LEU A 9 28.71 -3.48 9.15
N PRO A 10 27.52 -2.86 9.26
CA PRO A 10 26.38 -3.48 9.91
C PRO A 10 26.14 -4.86 9.28
N THR A 11 26.10 -5.90 10.11
CA THR A 11 25.80 -7.25 9.67
C THR A 11 24.37 -7.25 9.13
N VAL A 12 24.21 -7.52 7.84
CA VAL A 12 22.90 -7.64 7.20
C VAL A 12 22.25 -8.94 7.67
N ASP A 13 21.07 -8.83 8.25
CA ASP A 13 20.20 -9.97 8.55
C ASP A 13 19.28 -10.20 7.35
N TYR A 14 19.63 -11.17 6.52
CA TYR A 14 18.87 -11.49 5.30
C TYR A 14 17.46 -11.99 5.58
N ASP A 15 17.19 -12.59 6.73
CA ASP A 15 15.85 -13.03 7.10
C ASP A 15 14.98 -11.82 7.40
N ALA A 16 15.49 -10.87 8.19
CA ALA A 16 14.81 -9.62 8.48
C ALA A 16 14.56 -8.78 7.20
N GLU A 17 15.53 -8.71 6.30
CA GLU A 17 15.38 -8.04 5.01
C GLU A 17 14.31 -8.73 4.13
N SER A 18 14.32 -10.06 4.07
CA SER A 18 13.34 -10.86 3.34
C SER A 18 11.92 -10.62 3.86
N TYR A 19 11.72 -10.63 5.18
CA TYR A 19 10.42 -10.33 5.79
C TYR A 19 9.96 -8.91 5.48
N ALA A 20 10.88 -7.93 5.50
CA ALA A 20 10.53 -6.55 5.16
C ALA A 20 10.11 -6.42 3.69
N VAL A 21 10.81 -7.06 2.75
CA VAL A 21 10.40 -7.09 1.34
C VAL A 21 9.00 -7.68 1.19
N CYS A 22 8.76 -8.85 1.80
CA CYS A 22 7.47 -9.51 1.74
C CYS A 22 6.35 -8.60 2.26
N ALA A 23 6.52 -8.02 3.45
CA ALA A 23 5.52 -7.12 4.03
C ALA A 23 5.20 -5.93 3.12
N ILE A 24 6.21 -5.30 2.51
CA ILE A 24 6.03 -4.17 1.59
C ILE A 24 5.28 -4.58 0.32
N VAL A 25 5.71 -5.67 -0.32
CA VAL A 25 5.12 -6.14 -1.58
C VAL A 25 3.67 -6.60 -1.36
N GLU A 26 3.44 -7.41 -0.32
CA GLU A 26 2.10 -7.93 0.00
C GLU A 26 1.14 -6.82 0.44
N SER A 27 1.62 -5.80 1.17
CA SER A 27 0.78 -4.63 1.51
C SER A 27 0.30 -3.88 0.26
N ALA A 28 1.16 -3.73 -0.76
CA ALA A 28 0.76 -3.13 -2.02
C ALA A 28 -0.16 -4.05 -2.85
N ALA A 29 0.06 -5.37 -2.79
CA ALA A 29 -0.81 -6.36 -3.43
C ALA A 29 -2.20 -6.40 -2.79
N PHE A 30 -2.29 -6.26 -1.47
CA PHE A 30 -3.55 -6.17 -0.72
C PHE A 30 -4.45 -5.04 -1.23
N LEU A 31 -3.89 -3.85 -1.48
CA LEU A 31 -4.63 -2.72 -2.06
C LEU A 31 -5.28 -3.08 -3.41
N GLU A 32 -4.53 -3.76 -4.28
CA GLU A 32 -4.97 -4.15 -5.61
C GLU A 32 -5.98 -5.30 -5.56
N ALA A 33 -5.72 -6.30 -4.72
CA ALA A 33 -6.64 -7.40 -4.47
C ALA A 33 -7.99 -6.87 -4.01
N ARG A 34 -8.01 -5.90 -3.08
CA ARG A 34 -9.27 -5.41 -2.50
C ARG A 34 -10.17 -4.72 -3.51
N VAL A 35 -9.63 -3.81 -4.33
CA VAL A 35 -10.43 -3.14 -5.37
C VAL A 35 -10.90 -4.16 -6.41
N ASN A 36 -10.07 -5.13 -6.78
CA ASN A 36 -10.44 -6.19 -7.72
C ASN A 36 -11.54 -7.11 -7.16
N GLU A 37 -11.56 -7.40 -5.87
CA GLU A 37 -12.65 -8.15 -5.23
C GLU A 37 -14.00 -7.42 -5.33
N VAL A 38 -13.99 -6.09 -5.13
CA VAL A 38 -15.19 -5.26 -5.29
C VAL A 38 -15.67 -5.24 -6.73
N TRP A 39 -14.74 -5.11 -7.69
CA TRP A 39 -15.08 -5.16 -9.12
C TRP A 39 -15.65 -6.51 -9.52
N PHE A 40 -14.99 -7.59 -9.12
CA PHE A 40 -15.45 -8.95 -9.39
C PHE A 40 -16.86 -9.16 -8.83
N ALA A 41 -17.10 -8.79 -7.57
CA ALA A 41 -18.41 -8.88 -6.95
C ALA A 41 -19.49 -8.08 -7.69
N ALA A 42 -19.16 -6.92 -8.28
CA ALA A 42 -20.11 -6.12 -9.05
C ALA A 42 -20.49 -6.78 -10.39
N THR A 43 -19.57 -7.57 -10.96
CA THR A 43 -19.77 -8.34 -12.21
C THR A 43 -20.39 -9.72 -12.01
N GLU A 44 -20.44 -10.24 -10.78
CA GLU A 44 -20.98 -11.58 -10.52
C GLU A 44 -22.49 -11.67 -10.83
N PRO A 45 -22.94 -12.69 -11.59
CA PRO A 45 -24.36 -12.90 -11.87
C PRO A 45 -25.14 -13.48 -10.68
N ILE A 46 -24.46 -13.92 -9.60
CA ILE A 46 -25.06 -14.65 -8.49
C ILE A 46 -25.22 -13.75 -7.25
N PRO A 47 -26.44 -13.49 -6.76
CA PRO A 47 -26.69 -12.54 -5.66
C PRO A 47 -26.23 -12.98 -4.26
N GLY A 48 -25.68 -14.19 -4.07
CA GLY A 48 -25.37 -14.74 -2.75
C GLY A 48 -24.06 -14.22 -2.16
N SER A 49 -22.94 -14.51 -2.83
CA SER A 49 -21.57 -14.14 -2.42
C SER A 49 -21.26 -12.65 -2.67
N ALA A 50 -21.76 -12.10 -3.77
CA ALA A 50 -21.56 -10.70 -4.14
C ALA A 50 -22.22 -9.73 -3.16
N ARG A 51 -23.41 -10.09 -2.66
CA ARG A 51 -24.21 -9.24 -1.76
C ARG A 51 -23.53 -8.96 -0.42
N GLN A 52 -22.73 -9.91 0.07
CA GLN A 52 -21.96 -9.70 1.29
C GLN A 52 -20.76 -8.76 1.07
N ARG A 53 -20.09 -8.84 -0.09
CA ARG A 53 -18.92 -8.00 -0.42
C ARG A 53 -19.31 -6.56 -0.78
N LEU A 54 -20.50 -6.37 -1.32
CA LEU A 54 -21.05 -5.08 -1.73
C LEU A 54 -22.10 -4.56 -0.73
N ALA A 55 -22.20 -5.15 0.46
CA ALA A 55 -23.17 -4.78 1.46
C ALA A 55 -23.02 -3.28 1.80
N GLY A 56 -24.11 -2.52 1.69
CA GLY A 56 -24.13 -1.07 1.89
C GLY A 56 -24.30 -0.26 0.61
N LEU A 57 -23.97 -0.84 -0.56
CA LEU A 57 -24.17 -0.19 -1.84
C LEU A 57 -25.59 -0.42 -2.38
N ASN A 58 -26.15 0.61 -3.01
CA ASN A 58 -27.40 0.49 -3.75
C ASN A 58 -27.16 0.00 -5.19
N VAL A 59 -28.23 -0.37 -5.89
CA VAL A 59 -28.17 -0.94 -7.26
C VAL A 59 -27.45 -0.01 -8.24
N ALA A 60 -27.72 1.30 -8.20
CA ALA A 60 -27.09 2.26 -9.11
C ALA A 60 -25.57 2.36 -8.89
N GLN A 61 -25.12 2.28 -7.64
CA GLN A 61 -23.69 2.27 -7.31
C GLN A 61 -23.02 0.98 -7.80
N VAL A 62 -23.67 -0.16 -7.60
CA VAL A 62 -23.16 -1.46 -8.09
C VAL A 62 -23.07 -1.48 -9.62
N ASP A 63 -24.09 -0.95 -10.32
CA ASP A 63 -24.09 -0.88 -11.78
C ASP A 63 -22.99 0.07 -12.30
N ALA A 64 -22.75 1.21 -11.64
CA ALA A 64 -21.66 2.13 -12.00
C ALA A 64 -20.26 1.50 -11.82
N ILE A 65 -20.07 0.71 -10.76
CA ILE A 65 -18.82 -0.05 -10.54
C ILE A 65 -18.68 -1.13 -11.62
N ARG A 66 -19.75 -1.86 -11.95
CA ARG A 66 -19.75 -2.89 -13.00
C ARG A 66 -19.36 -2.29 -14.35
N GLU A 67 -20.00 -1.21 -14.76
CA GLU A 67 -19.71 -0.55 -16.05
C GLU A 67 -18.24 -0.12 -16.14
N PHE A 68 -17.69 0.40 -15.04
CA PHE A 68 -16.28 0.77 -14.99
C PHE A 68 -15.35 -0.45 -15.03
N ALA A 69 -15.65 -1.49 -14.26
CA ALA A 69 -14.86 -2.73 -14.21
C ALA A 69 -14.79 -3.41 -15.59
N GLU A 70 -15.89 -3.42 -16.35
CA GLU A 70 -15.98 -4.03 -17.68
C GLU A 70 -15.37 -3.16 -18.80
N ARG A 71 -14.99 -1.90 -18.50
CA ARG A 71 -14.40 -0.99 -19.50
C ARG A 71 -13.03 -1.52 -19.96
N PRO A 72 -12.77 -1.62 -21.28
CA PRO A 72 -11.46 -2.04 -21.78
C PRO A 72 -10.31 -1.20 -21.21
N GLY A 73 -9.33 -1.87 -20.61
CA GLY A 73 -8.12 -1.26 -20.04
C GLY A 73 -8.24 -0.79 -18.58
N SER A 74 -9.40 -0.95 -17.93
CA SER A 74 -9.58 -0.70 -16.49
C SER A 74 -8.62 -1.54 -15.63
N ASP A 75 -8.36 -2.77 -16.06
CA ASP A 75 -7.47 -3.75 -15.43
C ASP A 75 -5.99 -3.31 -15.39
N ARG A 76 -5.57 -2.47 -16.35
CA ARG A 76 -4.19 -1.95 -16.48
C ARG A 76 -3.93 -0.66 -15.71
N LEU A 77 -4.95 -0.09 -15.07
CA LEU A 77 -4.79 1.14 -14.30
C LEU A 77 -3.86 0.90 -13.09
N PRO A 78 -3.05 1.89 -12.71
CA PRO A 78 -2.37 1.85 -11.42
C PRO A 78 -3.36 1.63 -10.27
N VAL A 79 -2.97 0.88 -9.24
CA VAL A 79 -3.89 0.50 -8.14
C VAL A 79 -4.61 1.69 -7.50
N ILE A 80 -3.90 2.80 -7.29
CA ILE A 80 -4.52 3.99 -6.70
C ILE A 80 -5.55 4.64 -7.64
N ASP A 81 -5.37 4.50 -8.95
CA ASP A 81 -6.31 4.99 -9.95
C ASP A 81 -7.51 4.04 -10.07
N LYS A 82 -7.32 2.73 -9.88
CA LYS A 82 -8.44 1.78 -9.71
C LYS A 82 -9.32 2.19 -8.52
N LEU A 83 -8.71 2.42 -7.36
CA LEU A 83 -9.40 2.83 -6.13
C LEU A 83 -10.13 4.17 -6.31
N ASP A 84 -9.48 5.15 -6.92
CA ASP A 84 -10.02 6.50 -7.16
C ASP A 84 -11.21 6.48 -8.13
N GLN A 85 -11.05 5.84 -9.29
CA GLN A 85 -12.12 5.78 -10.29
C GLN A 85 -13.34 4.98 -9.80
N THR A 86 -13.13 3.96 -8.94
CA THR A 86 -14.22 3.25 -8.27
C THR A 86 -15.04 4.18 -7.37
N LEU A 87 -14.37 5.04 -6.59
CA LEU A 87 -15.06 6.04 -5.77
C LEU A 87 -15.78 7.08 -6.64
N VAL A 88 -15.13 7.57 -7.70
CA VAL A 88 -15.71 8.58 -8.60
C VAL A 88 -16.98 8.04 -9.26
N CYS A 89 -16.97 6.81 -9.80
CA CYS A 89 -18.15 6.27 -10.47
C CYS A 89 -19.29 5.95 -9.49
N ALA A 90 -18.97 5.46 -8.29
CA ALA A 90 -19.98 5.06 -7.31
C ALA A 90 -20.54 6.21 -6.45
N THR A 91 -19.76 7.28 -6.24
CA THR A 91 -20.10 8.34 -5.26
C THR A 91 -20.02 9.75 -5.83
N GLY A 92 -19.43 9.93 -7.02
CA GLY A 92 -19.14 11.24 -7.59
C GLY A 92 -17.98 11.99 -6.92
N ARG A 93 -17.30 11.38 -5.94
CA ARG A 93 -16.15 11.97 -5.22
C ARG A 93 -14.93 11.06 -5.37
N GLY A 94 -13.77 11.65 -5.65
CA GLY A 94 -12.51 10.92 -5.78
C GLY A 94 -11.64 11.00 -4.52
N ILE A 95 -10.47 10.41 -4.62
CA ILE A 95 -9.42 10.43 -3.60
C ILE A 95 -8.67 11.76 -3.67
N ASP A 96 -8.64 12.49 -2.56
CA ASP A 96 -7.78 13.66 -2.43
C ASP A 96 -6.31 13.25 -2.29
N ARG A 97 -5.57 13.33 -3.41
CA ARG A 97 -4.14 12.99 -3.51
C ARG A 97 -3.22 13.90 -2.68
N GLY A 98 -3.74 15.03 -2.17
CA GLY A 98 -3.01 15.92 -1.28
C GLY A 98 -2.96 15.42 0.17
N THR A 99 -3.80 14.45 0.54
CA THR A 99 -3.89 13.94 1.90
C THR A 99 -2.78 12.95 2.24
N ARG A 100 -2.46 12.85 3.54
CA ARG A 100 -1.42 11.93 4.03
C ARG A 100 -1.70 10.45 3.68
N PRO A 101 -2.92 9.91 3.86
CA PRO A 101 -3.20 8.52 3.49
C PRO A 101 -2.96 8.22 2.01
N ALA A 102 -3.37 9.13 1.11
CA ALA A 102 -3.13 8.96 -0.32
C ALA A 102 -1.65 9.05 -0.69
N GLN A 103 -0.89 9.92 -0.02
CA GLN A 103 0.56 10.04 -0.20
C GLN A 103 1.31 8.80 0.31
N ASP A 104 0.91 8.27 1.47
CA ASP A 104 1.50 7.06 2.05
C ASP A 104 1.32 5.86 1.10
N VAL A 105 0.10 5.63 0.61
CA VAL A 105 -0.18 4.56 -0.37
C VAL A 105 0.52 4.80 -1.71
N CYS A 106 0.55 6.03 -2.23
CA CYS A 106 1.36 6.36 -3.41
C CYS A 106 2.85 6.00 -3.19
N GLY A 107 3.36 6.25 -1.99
CA GLY A 107 4.73 5.93 -1.60
C GLY A 107 4.95 4.42 -1.55
N LEU A 108 4.04 3.68 -0.93
CA LEU A 108 4.07 2.22 -0.82
C LEU A 108 4.08 1.55 -2.19
N VAL A 109 3.21 1.98 -3.11
CA VAL A 109 3.16 1.44 -4.48
C VAL A 109 4.49 1.67 -5.21
N LYS A 110 5.05 2.88 -5.11
CA LYS A 110 6.36 3.20 -5.69
C LYS A 110 7.48 2.36 -5.08
N LEU A 111 7.41 2.09 -3.78
CA LEU A 111 8.38 1.25 -3.09
C LEU A 111 8.29 -0.20 -3.57
N ARG A 112 7.07 -0.75 -3.70
CA ARG A 112 6.84 -2.06 -4.32
C ARG A 112 7.39 -2.11 -5.74
N ASP A 113 7.11 -1.10 -6.56
CA ASP A 113 7.60 -1.06 -7.95
C ASP A 113 9.12 -1.05 -8.00
N ALA A 114 9.78 -0.35 -7.07
CA ALA A 114 11.23 -0.33 -6.96
C ALA A 114 11.81 -1.70 -6.60
N PHE A 115 11.13 -2.50 -5.75
CA PHE A 115 11.55 -3.87 -5.42
C PHE A 115 11.27 -4.87 -6.54
N VAL A 116 10.09 -4.83 -7.16
CA VAL A 116 9.69 -5.77 -8.22
C VAL A 116 10.49 -5.56 -9.50
N HIS A 117 10.73 -4.30 -9.86
CA HIS A 117 11.49 -3.95 -11.06
C HIS A 117 12.95 -3.64 -10.75
N PHE A 118 13.45 -4.07 -9.58
CA PHE A 118 14.80 -3.79 -9.16
C PHE A 118 15.81 -4.35 -10.17
N LYS A 119 16.56 -3.46 -10.80
CA LYS A 119 17.74 -3.81 -11.59
C LYS A 119 18.95 -3.32 -10.80
N PRO A 120 19.85 -4.23 -10.36
CA PRO A 120 21.13 -3.84 -9.76
C PRO A 120 22.02 -3.18 -10.81
N LYS A 121 21.66 -1.97 -11.26
CA LYS A 121 22.50 -1.10 -12.06
C LYS A 121 23.00 0.00 -11.13
N LEU A 122 24.32 0.21 -11.17
CA LEU A 122 25.13 1.18 -10.42
C LEU A 122 24.25 2.21 -9.67
N GLN A 123 24.11 2.01 -8.37
CA GLN A 123 23.18 2.68 -7.44
C GLN A 123 23.41 4.20 -7.25
N TRP A 124 24.05 4.86 -8.22
CA TRP A 124 24.26 6.30 -8.32
C TRP A 124 23.34 6.98 -9.34
N ASP A 125 22.35 6.28 -9.88
CA ASP A 125 21.43 6.85 -10.86
C ASP A 125 20.40 7.82 -10.22
N ASN A 126 19.90 8.75 -11.03
CA ASN A 126 18.90 9.75 -10.67
C ASN A 126 17.61 9.15 -10.10
N ASP A 127 17.29 7.91 -10.49
CA ASP A 127 16.10 7.19 -10.06
C ASP A 127 16.12 6.87 -8.56
N ALA A 128 17.26 6.42 -8.02
CA ALA A 128 17.40 6.14 -6.59
C ALA A 128 17.29 7.42 -5.74
N HIS A 129 17.86 8.53 -6.22
CA HIS A 129 17.70 9.85 -5.57
C HIS A 129 16.25 10.34 -5.62
N THR A 130 15.57 10.14 -6.74
CA THR A 130 14.16 10.53 -6.91
C THR A 130 13.25 9.71 -5.99
N LEU A 131 13.51 8.41 -5.86
CA LEU A 131 12.80 7.53 -4.94
C LEU A 131 13.03 7.97 -3.48
N GLN A 132 14.28 8.18 -3.08
CA GLN A 132 14.63 8.66 -1.75
C GLN A 132 13.92 9.97 -1.41
N LYS A 133 14.01 11.00 -2.27
CA LYS A 133 13.37 12.31 -2.04
C LYS A 133 11.87 12.20 -1.81
N ARG A 134 11.21 11.27 -2.50
CA ARG A 134 9.76 11.05 -2.40
C ARG A 134 9.37 10.28 -1.15
N LEU A 135 10.15 9.28 -0.75
CA LEU A 135 9.74 8.34 0.29
C LEU A 135 10.28 8.68 1.69
N ILE A 136 11.42 9.38 1.79
CA ILE A 136 12.11 9.61 3.07
C ILE A 136 11.27 10.40 4.10
N GLN A 137 10.31 11.21 3.64
CA GLN A 137 9.39 11.98 4.50
C GLN A 137 8.11 11.21 4.85
N LEU A 138 7.87 10.08 4.20
CA LEU A 138 6.66 9.26 4.40
C LEU A 138 6.89 8.14 5.41
N MET A 139 8.09 7.58 5.44
CA MET A 139 8.36 6.32 6.11
C MET A 139 9.23 6.51 7.36
N PRO A 140 9.15 5.59 8.34
CA PRO A 140 10.06 5.58 9.48
C PRO A 140 11.52 5.44 9.04
N ALA A 141 12.43 6.10 9.77
CA ALA A 141 13.87 5.96 9.53
C ALA A 141 14.38 4.59 10.01
N ASN A 142 15.33 4.00 9.29
CA ASN A 142 16.08 2.83 9.77
C ASN A 142 17.27 3.30 10.63
N PRO A 143 17.22 3.15 11.98
CA PRO A 143 18.29 3.62 12.86
C PRO A 143 19.61 2.86 12.64
N LEU A 144 19.56 1.64 12.10
CA LEU A 144 20.73 0.80 11.87
C LEU A 144 21.49 1.18 10.59
N MET A 145 20.87 1.95 9.70
CA MET A 145 21.43 2.32 8.40
C MET A 145 21.71 3.82 8.28
N GLN A 146 21.79 4.54 9.40
CA GLN A 146 22.16 5.96 9.40
C GLN A 146 23.51 6.16 8.70
N GLY A 147 23.54 7.02 7.68
CA GLY A 147 24.74 7.30 6.89
C GLY A 147 25.12 6.23 5.86
N ALA A 148 24.44 5.07 5.83
CA ALA A 148 24.70 4.03 4.83
C ALA A 148 24.36 4.53 3.42
N LYS A 149 25.20 4.16 2.45
CA LYS A 149 24.98 4.43 1.02
C LYS A 149 25.08 3.13 0.23
N PRO A 150 24.22 2.92 -0.76
CA PRO A 150 23.13 3.81 -1.19
C PRO A 150 21.90 3.75 -0.27
N TRP A 151 20.96 4.68 -0.45
CA TRP A 151 19.75 4.72 0.38
C TRP A 151 18.85 3.49 0.16
N PHE A 152 18.55 3.17 -1.11
CA PHE A 152 17.84 1.94 -1.47
C PHE A 152 18.83 0.82 -1.82
N PRO A 153 18.62 -0.43 -1.36
CA PRO A 153 17.49 -0.89 -0.55
C PRO A 153 17.70 -0.77 0.98
N HIS A 154 18.91 -0.47 1.45
CA HIS A 154 19.28 -0.62 2.87
C HIS A 154 18.40 0.14 3.87
N HIS A 155 17.99 1.37 3.54
CA HIS A 155 17.21 2.20 4.47
C HIS A 155 15.74 1.79 4.57
N VAL A 156 15.25 1.01 3.61
CA VAL A 156 13.83 0.61 3.53
C VAL A 156 13.60 -0.84 3.97
N LEU A 157 14.64 -1.65 4.07
CA LEU A 157 14.57 -3.03 4.55
C LEU A 157 14.69 -3.08 6.09
N CYS A 158 13.64 -2.63 6.77
CA CYS A 158 13.58 -2.69 8.23
C CYS A 158 12.15 -2.89 8.74
N ALA A 159 12.04 -3.35 10.00
CA ALA A 159 10.76 -3.59 10.66
C ALA A 159 9.84 -2.35 10.67
N GLY A 160 10.41 -1.15 10.81
CA GLY A 160 9.62 0.09 10.81
C GLY A 160 8.91 0.36 9.48
N VAL A 161 9.59 0.13 8.35
CA VAL A 161 8.99 0.30 7.02
C VAL A 161 8.03 -0.84 6.69
N ALA A 162 8.33 -2.06 7.14
CA ALA A 162 7.42 -3.20 7.04
C ALA A 162 6.09 -2.93 7.77
N GLN A 163 6.16 -2.51 9.03
CA GLN A 163 4.99 -2.16 9.83
C GLN A 163 4.21 -0.99 9.21
N TRP A 164 4.92 0.07 8.78
CA TRP A 164 4.31 1.20 8.09
C TRP A 164 3.54 0.77 6.83
N ALA A 165 4.10 -0.14 6.02
CA ALA A 165 3.43 -0.63 4.82
C ALA A 165 2.10 -1.35 5.15
N CYS A 166 2.13 -2.24 6.14
CA CYS A 166 0.94 -2.95 6.62
C CYS A 166 -0.12 -1.98 7.14
N ASP A 167 0.26 -1.10 8.07
CA ASP A 167 -0.67 -0.16 8.70
C ASP A 167 -1.29 0.80 7.68
N LYS A 168 -0.46 1.39 6.79
CA LYS A 168 -0.95 2.40 5.85
C LYS A 168 -1.78 1.83 4.72
N SER A 169 -1.51 0.60 4.29
CA SER A 169 -2.38 -0.06 3.32
C SER A 169 -3.74 -0.41 3.95
N ALA A 170 -3.75 -0.92 5.18
CA ALA A 170 -4.95 -1.32 5.88
C ALA A 170 -5.81 -0.11 6.29
N GLU A 171 -5.21 0.94 6.85
CA GLU A 171 -5.85 2.22 7.17
C GLU A 171 -6.50 2.84 5.93
N PHE A 172 -5.79 2.85 4.79
CA PHE A 172 -6.30 3.44 3.55
C PHE A 172 -7.49 2.68 2.99
N ILE A 173 -7.43 1.34 2.96
CA ILE A 173 -8.56 0.53 2.51
C ILE A 173 -9.76 0.75 3.41
N HIS A 174 -9.58 0.79 4.73
CA HIS A 174 -10.68 1.06 5.64
C HIS A 174 -11.36 2.40 5.34
N GLN A 175 -10.58 3.48 5.15
CA GLN A 175 -11.11 4.80 4.78
C GLN A 175 -11.79 4.78 3.40
N TRP A 176 -11.21 4.08 2.42
CA TRP A 176 -11.76 3.93 1.09
C TRP A 176 -13.10 3.18 1.10
N GLU A 177 -13.21 2.09 1.86
CA GLU A 177 -14.44 1.32 2.01
C GLU A 177 -15.55 2.14 2.68
N GLN A 178 -15.22 2.91 3.71
CA GLN A 178 -16.14 3.85 4.36
C GLN A 178 -16.62 4.93 3.38
N ALA A 179 -15.71 5.52 2.60
CA ALA A 179 -16.04 6.53 1.60
C ALA A 179 -16.93 5.96 0.50
N LEU A 180 -16.74 4.69 0.12
CA LEU A 180 -17.55 3.98 -0.85
C LEU A 180 -18.95 3.64 -0.32
N GLY A 181 -19.10 3.50 1.01
CA GLY A 181 -20.35 3.15 1.68
C GLY A 181 -20.50 1.65 1.95
N LEU A 182 -19.40 0.90 1.98
CA LEU A 182 -19.44 -0.51 2.37
C LEU A 182 -19.68 -0.64 3.88
N THR A 183 -20.50 -1.62 4.26
CA THR A 183 -20.93 -1.88 5.65
C THR A 183 -20.32 -3.15 6.23
N ASN A 184 -19.92 -4.09 5.36
CA ASN A 184 -19.09 -5.22 5.73
C ASN A 184 -17.63 -4.84 5.46
N THR A 185 -17.15 -3.84 6.19
CA THR A 185 -15.75 -3.39 6.13
C THR A 185 -14.86 -4.44 6.76
N TYR A 186 -13.59 -4.51 6.34
CA TYR A 186 -12.57 -5.13 7.18
C TYR A 186 -12.58 -4.39 8.53
N SER A 187 -13.19 -4.99 9.54
CA SER A 187 -12.97 -4.61 10.92
C SER A 187 -11.56 -5.06 11.25
N ILE A 188 -10.58 -4.19 11.01
CA ILE A 188 -9.36 -4.26 11.78
C ILE A 188 -9.83 -3.96 13.20
N GLU A 189 -9.85 -4.97 14.06
CA GLU A 189 -9.81 -4.72 15.49
C GLU A 189 -8.50 -3.96 15.78
N TYR A 190 -8.49 -2.64 15.56
CA TYR A 190 -7.54 -1.71 16.17
C TYR A 190 -7.89 -1.49 17.65
N ALA A 191 -8.64 -2.40 18.26
CA ALA A 191 -8.81 -2.46 19.70
C ALA A 191 -7.72 -3.39 20.25
N LEU A 192 -6.56 -2.80 20.60
CA LEU A 192 -5.75 -3.12 21.81
C LEU A 192 -4.23 -2.83 21.72
N ILE A 193 -3.71 -2.17 20.68
CA ILE A 193 -2.28 -1.79 20.70
C ILE A 193 -2.05 -0.39 20.13
N ILE A 194 -2.67 0.66 20.72
CA ILE A 194 -2.06 1.98 21.01
C ILE A 194 -2.95 2.64 22.08
N THR A 195 -2.83 2.21 23.32
CA THR A 195 -3.15 2.97 24.55
C THR A 195 -2.81 2.07 25.73
N GLU A 196 -1.52 1.92 26.01
CA GLU A 196 -0.93 1.77 27.35
C GLU A 196 0.57 1.47 27.21
N GLY A 197 1.41 2.39 27.69
CA GLY A 197 2.87 2.22 27.79
C GLY A 197 3.69 3.29 27.10
#